data_AF-A0AAX4MLS0-F1
#
_entry.id   AF-A0AAX4MLS0-F1
#
_cell.length_a   1.000
_cell.length_b   1.000
_cell.length_c   1.000
_cell.angle_alpha   90.00
_cell.angle_beta   90.00
_cell.angle_gamma   90.00
#
_symmetry.space_group_name_H-M   'P 1'
#
loop_
_entity.id
_entity.type
_entity.pdbx_description
1 polymer ?
#
loop_
_entity_poly.entity_id
_entity_poly.type
_entity_poly.pdbx_seq_one_letter_code
_entity_poly.pdbx_strand_id
1 'polypeptide(L)' 'MRCPHLRPYAHSAHWWIEDIENYGDAVRFRDKLRAEGGNKMLLEEYEQICIELEEEVLSYFGASALDPP' A
#
# COMPACT_ATOMS: atom_id res chain seq x y z
N MET A 1 -5.16 22.53 7.42
CA MET A 1 -5.91 21.44 6.75
C MET A 1 -7.40 21.63 6.92
N ARG A 2 -8.18 21.60 5.83
CA ARG A 2 -9.65 21.75 5.80
C ARG A 2 -10.41 20.42 6.02
N CYS A 3 -9.70 19.33 6.32
CA CYS A 3 -10.27 17.99 6.54
C CYS A 3 -10.02 17.54 8.00
N PRO A 4 -10.97 17.75 8.93
CA PRO A 4 -10.80 17.40 10.34
C PRO A 4 -10.55 15.90 10.57
N HIS A 5 -11.13 15.03 9.75
CA HIS A 5 -10.98 13.56 9.84
C HIS A 5 -9.56 13.06 9.49
N LEU A 6 -8.71 13.91 8.88
CA LEU A 6 -7.30 13.57 8.61
C LEU A 6 -6.35 13.93 9.76
N ARG A 7 -6.82 14.68 10.77
CA ARG A 7 -5.98 15.11 11.90
C ARG A 7 -5.41 13.95 12.72
N PRO A 8 -6.14 12.84 12.99
CA PRO A 8 -5.58 11.71 13.73
C PRO A 8 -4.39 11.07 13.00
N TYR A 9 -4.43 11.06 11.67
CA TYR A 9 -3.38 10.48 10.84
C TYR A 9 -2.15 11.38 10.71
N ALA A 10 -2.24 12.68 11.01
CA ALA A 10 -1.13 13.61 10.81
C ALA A 10 0.12 13.25 11.61
N HIS A 11 -0.04 12.65 12.80
CA HIS A 11 1.09 12.21 13.62
C HIS A 11 1.73 10.93 13.07
N SER A 12 0.94 10.02 12.50
CA SER A 12 1.43 8.72 12.01
C SER A 12 1.78 8.72 10.52
N ALA A 13 1.35 9.73 9.77
CA ALA A 13 1.48 9.80 8.32
C ALA A 13 2.93 9.69 7.84
N HIS A 14 3.90 10.21 8.60
CA HIS A 14 5.31 10.13 8.23
C HIS A 14 5.87 8.70 8.28
N TRP A 15 5.25 7.79 9.03
CA TRP A 15 5.62 6.37 9.05
C TRP A 15 5.08 5.61 7.84
N TRP A 16 4.06 6.14 7.16
CA TRP A 16 3.36 5.43 6.07
C TRP A 16 3.83 5.84 4.68
N ILE A 17 4.66 6.88 4.58
CA ILE A 17 5.11 7.40 3.29
C ILE A 17 5.88 6.32 2.54
N GLU A 18 6.83 5.67 3.21
CA GLU A 18 7.67 4.64 2.61
C GLU A 18 6.84 3.44 2.13
N ASP A 19 5.91 2.95 2.95
CA ASP A 19 5.10 1.78 2.60
C ASP A 19 4.12 2.07 1.45
N ILE A 20 3.53 3.27 1.43
CA ILE A 20 2.65 3.71 0.34
C ILE A 20 3.45 3.88 -0.96
N GLU A 21 4.65 4.45 -0.89
CA GLU A 21 5.55 4.60 -2.04
C GLU A 21 5.99 3.23 -2.58
N ASN A 22 6.41 2.32 -1.69
CA ASN A 22 6.80 0.95 -2.03
C ASN A 22 5.65 0.17 -2.67
N TYR A 23 4.43 0.25 -2.12
CA TYR A 23 3.25 -0.36 -2.72
C TYR A 23 2.99 0.19 -4.14
N GLY A 24 3.05 1.51 -4.31
CA GLY A 24 2.85 2.16 -5.60
C GLY A 24 3.86 1.70 -6.66
N ASP A 25 5.12 1.53 -6.26
CA ASP A 25 6.18 1.08 -7.17
C ASP A 25 6.07 -0.42 -7.48
N ALA A 26 5.73 -1.26 -6.51
CA ALA A 26 5.46 -2.68 -6.73
C ALA A 26 4.31 -2.90 -7.73
N VAL A 27 3.22 -2.15 -7.59
CA VAL A 27 2.07 -2.19 -8.51
C VAL A 27 2.48 -1.78 -9.93
N ARG A 28 3.22 -0.67 -10.08
CA ARG A 28 3.71 -0.21 -11.38
C ARG A 28 4.61 -1.24 -12.05
N PHE A 29 5.50 -1.87 -11.29
CA PHE A 29 6.42 -2.87 -11.82
C PHE A 29 5.68 -4.14 -12.26
N ARG A 30 4.75 -4.64 -11.44
CA ARG A 30 3.86 -5.76 -11.78
C ARG A 30 3.09 -5.50 -13.07
N ASP A 31 2.47 -4.31 -13.18
CA ASP A 31 1.65 -3.97 -14.34
C ASP A 31 2.50 -3.85 -15.62
N LYS A 32 3.72 -3.31 -15.49
CA LYS A 32 4.70 -3.27 -16.59
C LYS A 32 5.13 -4.69 -17.01
N LEU A 33 5.48 -5.56 -16.06
CA LEU A 33 5.84 -6.95 -16.33
C LEU A 33 4.72 -7.69 -17.05
N ARG A 34 3.47 -7.50 -16.61
CA ARG A 34 2.29 -8.10 -17.22
C ARG A 34 2.09 -7.61 -18.65
N ALA A 35 2.26 -6.30 -18.90
CA ALA A 35 2.09 -5.71 -20.23
C ALA A 35 3.18 -6.16 -21.23
N GLU A 36 4.41 -6.34 -20.74
CA GLU A 36 5.55 -6.72 -21.58
C GLU A 36 5.65 -8.25 -21.82
N GLY A 37 4.73 -9.04 -21.24
CA GLY A 37 4.81 -10.50 -21.30
C GLY A 37 6.07 -11.03 -20.60
N GLY A 38 6.47 -10.36 -19.52
CA GLY A 38 7.70 -10.60 -18.78
C GLY A 38 7.77 -11.97 -18.11
N ASN A 39 8.85 -12.20 -17.35
CA ASN A 39 9.07 -13.47 -16.68
C ASN A 39 7.89 -13.81 -15.75
N LYS A 40 7.22 -14.94 -16.01
CA LYS A 40 6.05 -15.40 -15.25
C LYS A 40 6.35 -15.60 -13.76
N MET A 41 7.51 -16.13 -13.41
CA MET A 41 7.93 -16.33 -12.02
C MET A 41 8.13 -15.00 -11.30
N LEU A 42 8.72 -14.01 -12.01
CA LEU A 42 8.89 -12.66 -11.46
C LEU A 42 7.55 -11.93 -11.32
N LEU A 43 6.60 -12.17 -12.23
CA LEU A 43 5.25 -11.62 -12.11
C LEU A 43 4.52 -12.20 -10.89
N GLU A 44 4.61 -13.51 -10.66
CA GLU A 44 4.03 -14.17 -9.48
C GLU A 44 4.64 -13.62 -8.17
N GLU A 45 5.96 -13.40 -8.14
CA GLU A 45 6.65 -12.78 -7.00
C GLU A 45 6.15 -11.36 -6.73
N TYR A 46 6.02 -10.52 -7.76
CA TYR A 46 5.51 -9.16 -7.61
C TYR A 46 4.01 -9.11 -7.28
N GLU A 47 3.22 -10.08 -7.74
CA GLU A 47 1.83 -10.23 -7.30
C GLU A 47 1.76 -10.50 -5.80
N GLN A 48 2.63 -11.37 -5.27
CA GLN A 48 2.71 -11.64 -3.84
C GLN A 48 3.19 -10.43 -3.04
N ILE A 49 4.24 -9.74 -3.49
CA ILE A 49 4.75 -8.51 -2.85
C ILE A 49 3.67 -7.42 -2.79
N CYS A 50 2.87 -7.26 -3.85
CA CYS A 50 1.76 -6.31 -3.84
C CYS A 50 0.73 -6.64 -2.75
N ILE A 51 0.42 -7.93 -2.53
CA ILE A 51 -0.54 -8.37 -1.51
C ILE A 51 0.00 -8.06 -0.11
N GLU A 52 1.27 -8.38 0.15
CA GLU A 52 1.90 -8.12 1.46
C GLU A 52 1.94 -6.62 1.80
N LEU A 53 2.33 -5.79 0.82
CA LEU A 53 2.33 -4.34 0.98
C LEU A 53 0.92 -3.77 1.13
N GLU A 54 -0.08 -4.32 0.44
CA GLU A 54 -1.47 -3.92 0.60
C GLU A 54 -2.01 -4.26 2.00
N GLU A 55 -1.68 -5.44 2.55
CA GLU A 55 -2.02 -5.81 3.92
C GLU A 55 -1.35 -4.89 4.95
N GLU A 56 -0.07 -4.55 4.77
CA GLU A 56 0.66 -3.63 5.64
C GLU A 56 0.07 -2.22 5.61
N VAL A 57 -0.19 -1.68 4.41
CA VAL A 57 -0.82 -0.38 4.23
C VAL A 57 -2.23 -0.36 4.83
N LEU A 58 -3.03 -1.41 4.60
CA LEU A 58 -4.37 -1.51 5.17
C LEU A 58 -4.36 -1.65 6.69
N SER A 59 -3.32 -2.24 7.29
CA SER A 59 -3.21 -2.34 8.75
C SER A 59 -3.18 -0.95 9.42
N TYR A 60 -2.56 0.04 8.76
CA TYR A 60 -2.50 1.43 9.23
C TYR A 60 -3.86 2.13 9.24
N PHE A 61 -4.72 1.80 8.28
CA PHE A 61 -6.07 2.36 8.17
C PHE A 61 -7.12 1.55 8.95
N GLY A 62 -6.96 0.22 9.00
CA GLY A 62 -7.84 -0.72 9.69
C GLY A 62 -7.72 -0.68 11.22
N ALA A 63 -6.52 -0.42 11.75
CA ALA A 63 -6.33 -0.13 13.17
C ALA A 63 -7.08 1.13 13.63
N SER A 64 -7.49 2.01 12.69
CA SER A 64 -8.27 3.20 12.96
C SER A 64 -9.78 3.04 12.73
N ALA A 65 -10.24 1.88 12.23
CA ALA A 65 -11.65 1.58 11.98
C ALA A 65 -12.32 0.76 13.10
N LEU A 66 -11.54 0.30 14.09
CA LEU A 66 -12.05 -0.32 15.32
C LEU A 66 -12.28 0.73 16.42
N ASP A 67 -13.20 1.65 16.15
CA ASP A 67 -14.04 2.39 17.12
C ASP A 67 -15.01 3.24 16.28
N PRO A 68 -16.35 3.33 16.53
CA PRO A 68 -17.15 2.97 17.73
C PRO A 68 -18.48 2.21 17.37
N PRO A 69 -19.47 1.97 18.27
CA PRO A 69 -19.60 2.27 19.71
C PRO A 69 -19.43 1.08 20.67
#